data_AF-A0A1I2UIR7-F1
#
_entry.id   AF-A0A1I2UIR7-F1
#
_cell.length_a   1.000
_cell.length_b   1.000
_cell.length_c   1.000
_cell.angle_alpha   90.00
_cell.angle_beta   90.00
_cell.angle_gamma   90.00
#
_symmetry.space_group_name_H-M   'P 1'
#
loop_
_entity.id
_entity.type
_entity.pdbx_description
1 polymer ?
#
loop_
_entity_poly.entity_id
_entity_poly.type
_entity_poly.pdbx_seq_one_letter_code
_entity_poly.pdbx_strand_id
1 'polypeptide(L)'
;MRNNGASGGRGSAWARGARGGPRSSRWAVVELVGLAAWFVVFTRLHALTGQDVSAATRNAVGLQSLERAAHLDIELAANQWLAQAPVLIQPSVYFYRLYYVALIGVLVWAALRHGDLYVRLRRVLVAMTVLALLVWWALPMSPPRFALSGVVDIIGENDLLGSRASTTMDNGQNHFSAMPSMHVALAAWCAFAVWSALRRTHPRAALPAWLFPVLMVVVVIATGNHYVLDIAGSAAVFAVAVAAAAAWARVRRRSPRPPLSTHS
;
A
#
# COMPACT_ATOMS: atom_id res chain seq x y z
N MET A 1 -28.58 44.50 16.28
CA MET A 1 -28.74 43.08 15.91
C MET A 1 -27.88 42.78 14.67
N ARG A 2 -26.75 42.10 14.83
CA ARG A 2 -25.98 41.53 13.70
C ARG A 2 -25.56 40.12 14.10
N ASN A 3 -26.21 39.15 13.46
CA ASN A 3 -26.04 37.72 13.67
C ASN A 3 -24.97 37.22 12.69
N ASN A 4 -23.72 37.01 13.16
CA ASN A 4 -22.69 36.38 12.34
C ASN A 4 -22.77 34.87 12.54
N GLY A 5 -23.44 34.21 11.59
CA GLY A 5 -23.48 32.76 11.47
C GLY A 5 -22.08 32.18 11.28
N ALA A 6 -21.57 31.51 12.32
CA ALA A 6 -20.41 30.65 12.22
C ALA A 6 -20.80 29.37 11.49
N SER A 7 -20.60 29.33 10.17
CA SER A 7 -20.62 28.11 9.39
C SER A 7 -19.38 27.27 9.76
N GLY A 8 -19.57 26.35 10.70
CA GLY A 8 -18.59 25.35 11.11
C GLY A 8 -18.26 24.41 9.96
N GLY A 9 -17.29 24.80 9.12
CA GLY A 9 -16.72 23.94 8.09
C GLY A 9 -16.14 22.68 8.71
N ARG A 10 -16.72 21.53 8.39
CA ARG A 10 -16.26 20.19 8.78
C ARG A 10 -14.92 19.89 8.09
N GLY A 11 -13.84 20.52 8.54
CA GLY A 11 -12.50 20.19 8.06
C GLY A 11 -12.20 18.73 8.35
N SER A 12 -11.89 17.95 7.30
CA SER A 12 -11.58 16.53 7.43
C SER A 12 -10.48 16.31 8.49
N ALA A 13 -10.53 15.19 9.24
CA ALA A 13 -9.55 14.89 10.27
C ALA A 13 -8.08 14.87 9.74
N TRP A 14 -7.90 14.83 8.42
CA TRP A 14 -6.67 14.90 7.66
C TRP A 14 -6.20 16.33 7.32
N ALA A 15 -7.02 17.35 7.54
CA ALA A 15 -6.75 18.75 7.18
C ALA A 15 -5.99 19.53 8.25
N ARG A 16 -6.00 19.09 9.51
CA ARG A 16 -5.28 19.76 10.59
C ARG A 16 -3.79 19.42 10.50
N GLY A 17 -3.04 20.28 9.81
CA GLY A 17 -1.59 20.35 9.91
C GLY A 17 -1.23 21.12 11.19
N ALA A 18 -0.85 20.40 12.24
CA ALA A 18 -0.19 21.01 13.38
C ALA A 18 1.32 20.89 13.15
N ARG A 19 2.02 22.02 13.26
CA ARG A 19 3.48 22.09 13.25
C ARG A 19 3.96 21.58 14.60
N GLY A 20 4.09 20.27 14.74
CA GLY A 20 4.76 19.68 15.89
C GLY A 20 6.25 20.06 15.86
N GLY A 21 6.78 20.56 16.97
CA GLY A 21 8.22 20.83 17.11
C GLY A 21 9.07 19.56 16.95
N PRO A 22 10.42 19.69 16.92
CA PRO A 22 11.32 18.57 16.76
C PRO A 22 11.04 17.49 17.81
N ARG A 23 10.87 16.23 17.37
CA ARG A 23 10.68 15.11 18.29
C ARG A 23 12.01 14.69 18.91
N SER A 24 11.98 14.22 20.15
CA SER A 24 13.19 13.78 20.85
C SER A 24 13.83 12.56 20.18
N SER A 25 15.15 12.42 20.34
CA SER A 25 15.90 11.25 19.86
C SER A 25 15.33 9.93 20.41
N ARG A 26 14.90 9.92 21.68
CA ARG A 26 14.22 8.78 22.31
C ARG A 26 12.95 8.36 21.58
N TRP A 27 12.13 9.31 21.14
CA TRP A 27 10.93 8.99 20.35
C TRP A 27 11.31 8.33 19.02
N ALA A 28 12.32 8.86 18.33
CA ALA A 28 12.76 8.31 17.05
C ALA A 28 13.25 6.86 17.19
N VAL A 29 14.02 6.56 18.24
CA VAL A 29 14.47 5.19 18.54
C VAL A 29 13.30 4.26 18.80
N VAL A 30 12.36 4.63 19.67
CA VAL A 30 11.16 3.82 19.97
C VAL A 30 10.33 3.58 18.71
N GLU A 31 10.19 4.61 17.86
CA GLU A 31 9.44 4.52 16.62
C GLU A 31 10.11 3.58 15.60
N LEU A 32 11.42 3.70 15.42
CA LEU A 32 12.21 2.82 14.54
C LEU A 32 12.15 1.37 15.02
N VAL A 33 12.34 1.14 16.32
CA VAL A 33 12.25 -0.19 16.92
C VAL A 33 10.84 -0.78 16.74
N GLY A 34 9.79 0.02 16.97
CA GLY A 34 8.41 -0.42 16.78
C GLY A 34 8.09 -0.79 15.33
N LEU A 35 8.55 -0.01 14.35
CA LEU A 35 8.38 -0.31 12.93
C LEU A 35 9.20 -1.51 12.49
N ALA A 36 10.44 -1.65 12.98
CA ALA A 36 11.28 -2.81 12.70
C ALA A 36 10.66 -4.09 13.29
N ALA A 37 10.19 -4.04 14.53
CA ALA A 37 9.48 -5.16 15.16
C ALA A 37 8.21 -5.53 14.37
N TRP A 38 7.41 -4.54 13.97
CA TRP A 38 6.24 -4.78 13.11
C TRP A 38 6.63 -5.41 11.77
N PHE A 39 7.69 -4.92 11.12
CA PHE A 39 8.17 -5.48 9.85
C PHE A 39 8.59 -6.94 10.00
N VAL A 40 9.31 -7.29 11.07
CA VAL A 40 9.70 -8.67 11.36
C VAL A 40 8.46 -9.54 11.60
N VAL A 41 7.52 -9.11 12.43
CA VAL A 41 6.28 -9.86 12.67
C VAL A 41 5.48 -10.03 11.38
N PHE A 42 5.31 -8.96 10.61
CA PHE A 42 4.59 -8.97 9.34
C PHE A 42 5.22 -9.95 8.35
N THR A 43 6.54 -9.89 8.15
CA THR A 43 7.25 -10.78 7.21
C THR A 43 7.18 -12.24 7.64
N ARG A 44 7.22 -12.52 8.95
CA ARG A 44 7.01 -13.88 9.48
C ARG A 44 5.59 -14.38 9.25
N LEU A 45 4.58 -13.56 9.54
CA LEU A 45 3.17 -13.92 9.30
C LEU A 45 2.86 -14.07 7.80
N HIS A 46 3.47 -13.23 6.97
CA HIS A 46 3.36 -13.32 5.52
C HIS A 46 4.06 -14.57 5.00
N ALA A 47 5.21 -14.98 5.55
CA ALA A 47 5.83 -16.24 5.15
C ALA A 47 4.94 -17.48 5.39
N LEU A 48 3.98 -17.39 6.32
CA LEU A 48 3.04 -18.46 6.64
C LEU A 48 1.79 -18.51 5.73
N THR A 49 1.53 -17.48 4.90
CA THR A 49 0.38 -17.53 3.96
C THR A 49 0.61 -18.52 2.81
N GLY A 50 -0.40 -18.75 1.97
CA GLY A 50 -0.18 -19.27 0.61
C GLY A 50 0.50 -20.64 0.48
N GLN A 51 0.39 -21.52 1.48
CA GLN A 51 1.04 -22.85 1.42
C GLN A 51 0.32 -23.83 0.47
N ASP A 52 -0.95 -23.58 0.15
CA ASP A 52 -1.74 -24.41 -0.77
C ASP A 52 -1.78 -23.78 -2.18
N VAL A 53 -0.84 -24.23 -3.02
CA VAL A 53 -0.75 -23.85 -4.44
C VAL A 53 -2.06 -24.15 -5.19
N SER A 54 -2.67 -25.29 -4.90
CA SER A 54 -3.87 -25.75 -5.60
C SER A 54 -5.06 -24.84 -5.31
N ALA A 55 -5.25 -24.46 -4.05
CA ALA A 55 -6.25 -23.47 -3.67
C ALA A 55 -5.98 -22.11 -4.29
N ALA A 56 -4.73 -21.65 -4.27
CA ALA A 56 -4.34 -20.36 -4.84
C ALA A 56 -4.61 -20.27 -6.35
N THR A 57 -4.31 -21.33 -7.10
CA THR A 57 -4.58 -21.40 -8.54
C THR A 57 -6.08 -21.49 -8.82
N ARG A 58 -6.85 -22.27 -8.05
CA ARG A 58 -8.33 -22.31 -8.19
C ARG A 58 -8.95 -20.93 -7.98
N ASN A 59 -8.53 -20.21 -6.93
CA ASN A 59 -9.01 -18.86 -6.65
C ASN A 59 -8.66 -17.89 -7.79
N ALA A 60 -7.44 -17.98 -8.33
CA ALA A 60 -6.99 -17.17 -9.46
C ALA A 60 -7.81 -17.41 -10.74
N VAL A 61 -8.09 -18.68 -11.08
CA VAL A 61 -8.96 -19.03 -12.22
C VAL A 61 -10.40 -18.54 -12.02
N GLY A 62 -10.91 -18.63 -10.79
CA GLY A 62 -12.20 -18.05 -10.41
C GLY A 62 -12.24 -16.54 -10.60
N LEU A 63 -11.21 -15.83 -10.12
CA LEU A 63 -11.07 -14.38 -10.26
C LEU A 63 -11.02 -13.97 -11.74
N GLN A 64 -10.17 -14.61 -12.55
CA GLN A 64 -10.09 -14.33 -14.00
C GLN A 64 -11.42 -14.56 -14.71
N SER A 65 -12.21 -15.55 -14.25
CA SER A 65 -13.53 -15.81 -14.83
C SER A 65 -14.52 -14.69 -14.53
N LEU A 66 -14.44 -14.07 -13.35
CA LEU A 66 -15.20 -12.87 -13.01
C LEU A 66 -14.75 -11.66 -13.84
N GLU A 67 -13.45 -11.48 -14.04
CA GLU A 67 -12.93 -10.37 -14.86
C GLU A 67 -13.33 -10.50 -16.32
N ARG A 68 -13.25 -11.72 -16.88
CA ARG A 68 -13.75 -12.00 -18.24
C ARG A 68 -15.24 -11.71 -18.37
N ALA A 69 -16.04 -12.11 -17.39
CA ALA A 69 -17.47 -11.80 -17.37
C ALA A 69 -17.77 -10.29 -17.29
N ALA A 70 -16.85 -9.51 -16.71
CA ALA A 70 -16.91 -8.06 -16.61
C ALA A 70 -16.18 -7.31 -17.74
N HIS A 71 -15.58 -8.02 -18.71
CA HIS A 71 -14.73 -7.45 -19.77
C HIS A 71 -13.53 -6.65 -19.23
N LEU A 72 -12.92 -7.13 -18.15
CA LEU A 72 -11.74 -6.55 -17.51
C LEU A 72 -10.46 -7.36 -17.74
N ASP A 73 -10.51 -8.40 -18.56
CA ASP A 73 -9.43 -9.38 -18.81
C ASP A 73 -8.28 -8.84 -19.67
N ILE A 74 -7.67 -7.74 -19.23
CA ILE A 74 -6.61 -7.04 -19.94
C ILE A 74 -5.20 -7.56 -19.63
N GLU A 75 -5.06 -8.48 -18.66
CA GLU A 75 -3.77 -8.94 -18.13
C GLU A 75 -2.87 -9.49 -19.23
N LEU A 76 -3.40 -10.39 -20.07
CA LEU A 76 -2.64 -11.02 -21.15
C LEU A 76 -2.22 -10.01 -22.21
N ALA A 77 -3.15 -9.14 -22.65
CA ALA A 77 -2.87 -8.14 -23.68
C ALA A 77 -1.83 -7.11 -23.20
N ALA A 78 -1.96 -6.62 -21.98
CA ALA A 78 -1.01 -5.68 -21.38
C ALA A 78 0.38 -6.31 -21.21
N ASN A 79 0.43 -7.59 -20.83
CA ASN A 79 1.68 -8.31 -20.67
C ASN A 79 2.39 -8.57 -22.00
N GLN A 80 1.65 -9.02 -23.02
CA GLN A 80 2.21 -9.21 -24.37
C GLN A 80 2.70 -7.89 -24.98
N TRP A 81 1.98 -6.79 -24.74
CA TRP A 81 2.42 -5.46 -25.16
C TRP A 81 3.77 -5.09 -24.52
N LEU A 82 3.94 -5.28 -23.20
CA LEU A 82 5.19 -4.97 -22.52
C LEU A 82 6.33 -5.90 -22.95
N ALA A 83 6.04 -7.19 -23.17
CA ALA A 83 7.00 -8.17 -23.67
C ALA A 83 7.54 -7.80 -25.07
N GLN A 84 6.75 -7.10 -25.89
CA GLN A 84 7.15 -6.58 -27.20
C GLN A 84 7.83 -5.21 -27.14
N ALA A 85 8.00 -4.61 -25.95
CA ALA A 85 8.62 -3.31 -25.75
C ALA A 85 9.89 -3.41 -24.88
N PRO A 86 11.02 -3.95 -25.41
CA PRO A 86 12.24 -4.21 -24.63
C PRO A 86 12.76 -3.01 -23.83
N VAL A 87 12.62 -1.80 -24.40
CA VAL A 87 13.07 -0.55 -23.76
C VAL A 87 12.29 -0.21 -22.49
N LEU A 88 11.08 -0.76 -22.30
CA LEU A 88 10.23 -0.53 -21.15
C LEU A 88 10.34 -1.63 -20.08
N ILE A 89 10.92 -2.78 -20.42
CA ILE A 89 11.04 -3.94 -19.51
C ILE A 89 11.84 -3.56 -18.26
N GLN A 90 13.10 -3.15 -18.43
CA GLN A 90 13.96 -2.82 -17.29
C GLN A 90 13.44 -1.65 -16.44
N PRO A 91 12.96 -0.54 -17.02
CA PRO A 91 12.26 0.49 -16.26
C PRO A 91 11.08 -0.04 -15.44
N SER A 92 10.27 -0.93 -16.01
CA SER A 92 9.12 -1.54 -15.31
C SER A 92 9.57 -2.44 -14.16
N VAL A 93 10.63 -3.25 -14.36
CA VAL A 93 11.23 -4.09 -13.31
C VAL A 93 11.76 -3.23 -12.16
N TYR A 94 12.49 -2.16 -12.45
CA TYR A 94 12.98 -1.26 -11.41
C TYR A 94 11.85 -0.54 -10.69
N PHE A 95 10.84 -0.08 -11.41
CA PHE A 95 9.68 0.56 -10.81
C PHE A 95 8.93 -0.39 -9.87
N TYR A 96 8.76 -1.64 -10.29
CA TYR A 96 8.17 -2.71 -9.49
C TYR A 96 8.99 -2.99 -8.23
N ARG A 97 10.33 -3.04 -8.30
CA ARG A 97 11.19 -3.43 -7.16
C ARG A 97 11.51 -2.31 -6.18
N LEU A 98 11.72 -1.10 -6.69
CA LEU A 98 12.24 0.01 -5.89
C LEU A 98 11.16 0.80 -5.14
N TYR A 99 9.90 0.38 -5.20
CA TYR A 99 8.81 1.09 -4.51
C TYR A 99 9.00 1.18 -2.98
N TYR A 100 9.72 0.25 -2.36
CA TYR A 100 10.11 0.34 -0.94
C TYR A 100 11.02 1.54 -0.65
N VAL A 101 11.87 1.95 -1.60
CA VAL A 101 12.71 3.15 -1.48
C VAL A 101 11.83 4.39 -1.39
N ALA A 102 10.80 4.48 -2.24
CA ALA A 102 9.83 5.55 -2.19
C ALA A 102 9.04 5.54 -0.86
N LEU A 103 8.62 4.36 -0.38
CA LEU A 103 7.93 4.19 0.89
C LEU A 103 8.77 4.71 2.08
N ILE A 104 10.03 4.26 2.17
CA ILE A 104 10.96 4.68 3.23
C ILE A 104 11.22 6.19 3.14
N GLY A 105 11.45 6.70 1.93
CA GLY A 105 11.67 8.13 1.69
C GLY A 105 10.49 8.98 2.18
N VAL A 106 9.25 8.59 1.84
CA VAL A 106 8.03 9.28 2.28
C VAL A 106 7.83 9.16 3.79
N LEU A 107 8.11 8.00 4.39
CA LEU A 107 8.05 7.81 5.85
C LEU A 107 9.02 8.73 6.58
N VAL A 108 10.28 8.76 6.16
CA VAL A 108 11.33 9.61 6.75
C VAL A 108 10.98 11.09 6.56
N TRP A 109 10.61 11.49 5.35
CA TRP A 109 10.18 12.87 5.06
C TRP A 109 8.99 13.29 5.93
N ALA A 110 7.95 12.45 6.03
CA ALA A 110 6.78 12.74 6.86
C ALA A 110 7.15 12.79 8.35
N ALA A 111 8.03 11.91 8.84
CA ALA A 111 8.49 11.92 10.22
C ALA A 111 9.24 13.21 10.57
N LEU A 112 10.14 13.65 9.68
CA LEU A 112 11.00 14.82 9.89
C LEU A 112 10.25 16.15 9.68
N ARG A 113 9.35 16.24 8.71
CA ARG A 113 8.70 17.51 8.31
C ARG A 113 7.24 17.63 8.73
N HIS A 114 6.57 16.50 9.00
CA HIS A 114 5.13 16.45 9.20
C HIS A 114 4.72 15.49 10.34
N GLY A 115 5.36 15.59 11.50
CA GLY A 115 5.23 14.63 12.61
C GLY A 115 3.79 14.21 12.97
N ASP A 116 2.84 15.15 13.03
CA ASP A 116 1.44 14.84 13.37
C ASP A 116 0.68 14.15 12.24
N LEU A 117 1.05 14.43 10.99
CA LEU A 117 0.56 13.68 9.84
C LEU A 117 1.19 12.28 9.82
N TYR A 118 2.50 12.16 10.08
CA TYR A 118 3.21 10.88 10.16
C TYR A 118 2.53 9.88 11.09
N VAL A 119 2.14 10.28 12.31
CA VAL A 119 1.47 9.36 13.25
C VAL A 119 0.15 8.84 12.71
N ARG A 120 -0.59 9.66 11.94
CA ARG A 120 -1.83 9.22 11.27
C ARG A 120 -1.53 8.29 10.11
N LEU A 121 -0.58 8.66 9.25
CA LEU A 121 -0.17 7.88 8.09
C LEU A 121 0.37 6.50 8.49
N ARG A 122 1.20 6.42 9.52
CA ARG A 122 1.70 5.15 10.06
C ARG A 122 0.57 4.23 10.53
N ARG A 123 -0.46 4.76 11.19
CA ARG A 123 -1.62 3.95 11.59
C ARG A 123 -2.34 3.37 10.39
N VAL A 124 -2.45 4.13 9.30
CA VAL A 124 -2.97 3.61 8.03
C VAL A 124 -2.09 2.51 7.51
N LEU A 125 -0.76 2.70 7.49
CA LEU A 125 0.20 1.70 7.00
C LEU A 125 0.10 0.37 7.76
N VAL A 126 0.05 0.43 9.10
CA VAL A 126 -0.11 -0.77 9.94
C VAL A 126 -1.48 -1.41 9.72
N ALA A 127 -2.57 -0.63 9.71
CA ALA A 127 -3.90 -1.18 9.47
C ALA A 127 -4.01 -1.84 8.08
N MET A 128 -3.40 -1.23 7.05
CA MET A 128 -3.39 -1.73 5.68
C MET A 128 -2.63 -3.06 5.58
N THR A 129 -1.45 -3.16 6.22
CA THR A 129 -0.66 -4.41 6.24
C THR A 129 -1.35 -5.53 7.03
N VAL A 130 -2.05 -5.21 8.13
CA VAL A 130 -2.91 -6.18 8.83
C VAL A 130 -4.04 -6.69 7.94
N LEU A 131 -4.78 -5.77 7.29
CA LEU A 131 -5.89 -6.15 6.41
C LEU A 131 -5.43 -6.98 5.22
N ALA A 132 -4.29 -6.63 4.60
CA ALA A 132 -3.70 -7.41 3.53
C ALA A 132 -3.36 -8.85 3.97
N LEU A 133 -2.73 -9.01 5.16
CA LEU A 133 -2.49 -10.34 5.74
C LEU A 133 -3.79 -11.14 5.87
N LEU A 134 -4.84 -10.53 6.43
CA LEU A 134 -6.13 -11.24 6.60
C LEU A 134 -6.70 -11.71 5.26
N VAL A 135 -6.61 -10.90 4.21
CA VAL A 135 -7.08 -11.29 2.87
C VAL A 135 -6.21 -12.41 2.30
N TRP A 136 -4.89 -12.33 2.41
CA TRP A 136 -3.99 -13.39 1.91
C TRP A 136 -4.17 -14.73 2.63
N TRP A 137 -4.50 -14.71 3.92
CA TRP A 137 -4.85 -15.91 4.68
C TRP A 137 -6.20 -16.49 4.25
N ALA A 138 -7.20 -15.64 4.04
CA ALA A 138 -8.55 -16.07 3.68
C ALA A 138 -8.70 -16.49 2.21
N LEU A 139 -7.96 -15.84 1.32
CA LEU A 139 -8.06 -15.97 -0.12
C LEU A 139 -6.64 -15.95 -0.74
N PRO A 140 -5.86 -17.03 -0.58
CA PRO A 140 -4.59 -17.15 -1.28
C PRO A 140 -4.83 -17.11 -2.79
N MET A 141 -3.95 -16.44 -3.53
CA MET A 141 -4.16 -16.17 -4.94
C MET A 141 -2.86 -16.19 -5.73
N SER A 142 -2.82 -17.07 -6.73
CA SER A 142 -1.72 -17.15 -7.68
C SER A 142 -1.76 -15.96 -8.65
N PRO A 143 -0.62 -15.30 -8.96
CA PRO A 143 -0.57 -14.21 -9.92
C PRO A 143 -0.78 -14.71 -11.37
N PRO A 144 -1.14 -13.81 -12.31
CA PRO A 144 -1.38 -14.14 -13.72
C PRO A 144 -0.27 -14.94 -14.39
N ARG A 145 1.01 -14.57 -14.19
CA ARG A 145 2.18 -15.27 -14.75
C ARG A 145 2.32 -16.75 -14.40
N PHE A 146 1.62 -17.20 -13.36
CA PHE A 146 1.65 -18.59 -12.89
C PHE A 146 0.33 -19.33 -13.13
N ALA A 147 -0.77 -18.60 -13.29
CA ALA A 147 -2.11 -19.17 -13.42
C ALA A 147 -2.69 -19.08 -14.84
N LEU A 148 -2.24 -18.13 -15.66
CA LEU A 148 -2.76 -17.91 -17.02
C LEU A 148 -1.76 -18.37 -18.07
N SER A 149 -2.24 -19.09 -19.07
CA SER A 149 -1.46 -19.48 -20.23
C SER A 149 -1.08 -18.27 -21.09
N GLY A 150 0.19 -18.18 -21.48
CA GLY A 150 0.68 -17.15 -22.41
C GLY A 150 1.12 -15.82 -21.77
N VAL A 151 1.01 -15.70 -20.44
CA VAL A 151 1.59 -14.58 -19.69
C VAL A 151 3.07 -14.85 -19.45
N VAL A 152 3.92 -13.89 -19.80
CA VAL A 152 5.38 -13.92 -19.61
C VAL A 152 5.74 -13.42 -18.21
N ASP A 153 6.63 -14.13 -17.51
CA ASP A 153 7.15 -13.69 -16.21
C ASP A 153 8.25 -12.63 -16.39
N ILE A 154 7.83 -11.42 -16.76
CA ILE A 154 8.73 -10.30 -17.06
C ILE A 154 9.65 -9.99 -15.87
N ILE A 155 9.12 -10.02 -14.64
CA ILE A 155 9.93 -9.75 -13.44
C ILE A 155 10.92 -10.89 -13.16
N GLY A 156 10.48 -12.15 -13.29
CA GLY A 156 11.35 -13.31 -13.04
C GLY A 156 12.49 -13.40 -14.06
N GLU A 157 12.23 -13.13 -15.33
CA GLU A 157 13.21 -13.25 -16.40
C GLU A 157 14.24 -12.11 -16.43
N ASN A 158 13.88 -10.93 -15.92
CA ASN A 158 14.66 -9.69 -16.12
C ASN A 158 15.16 -9.02 -14.84
N ASP A 159 14.94 -9.62 -13.67
CA ASP A 159 15.42 -9.06 -12.41
C ASP A 159 16.95 -9.17 -12.27
N LEU A 160 17.60 -8.02 -12.22
CA LEU A 160 19.05 -7.88 -12.01
C LEU A 160 19.44 -7.67 -10.54
N LEU A 161 18.47 -7.35 -9.66
CA LEU A 161 18.70 -7.03 -8.25
C LEU A 161 18.50 -8.23 -7.31
N GLY A 162 17.80 -9.27 -7.76
CA GLY A 162 17.60 -10.52 -7.05
C GLY A 162 18.48 -11.66 -7.58
N SER A 163 18.73 -12.66 -6.73
CA SER A 163 19.28 -13.93 -7.21
C SER A 163 18.24 -14.66 -8.06
N ARG A 164 18.66 -15.37 -9.12
CA ARG A 164 17.84 -16.34 -9.88
C ARG A 164 17.08 -17.34 -8.98
N ALA A 165 17.44 -17.47 -7.71
CA ALA A 165 16.66 -18.17 -6.68
C ALA A 165 15.42 -17.38 -6.19
N SER A 166 14.86 -16.44 -6.94
CA SER A 166 13.56 -15.79 -6.65
C SER A 166 12.51 -16.04 -7.75
N THR A 167 12.86 -16.87 -8.74
CA THR A 167 12.12 -17.05 -10.00
C THR A 167 11.50 -18.45 -10.16
N THR A 168 11.66 -19.33 -9.17
CA THR A 168 11.07 -20.68 -9.16
C THR A 168 10.03 -20.78 -8.05
N MET A 169 8.89 -21.42 -8.35
CA MET A 169 7.81 -21.69 -7.38
C MET A 169 8.29 -22.40 -6.09
N ASP A 170 9.45 -23.05 -6.15
CA ASP A 170 10.02 -23.92 -5.11
C ASP A 170 10.76 -23.20 -3.98
N ASN A 171 10.92 -21.88 -4.02
CA ASN A 171 11.92 -21.21 -3.18
C ASN A 171 11.38 -20.72 -1.83
N GLY A 172 10.21 -21.20 -1.42
CA GLY A 172 9.59 -20.86 -0.13
C GLY A 172 9.23 -19.39 0.04
N GLN A 173 9.30 -18.57 -1.02
CA GLN A 173 8.74 -17.23 -1.01
C GLN A 173 7.26 -17.30 -1.35
N ASN A 174 6.47 -16.47 -0.68
CA ASN A 174 5.02 -16.54 -0.74
C ASN A 174 4.47 -15.95 -2.03
N HIS A 175 4.56 -16.71 -3.11
CA HIS A 175 4.14 -16.28 -4.44
C HIS A 175 2.61 -16.20 -4.60
N PHE A 176 1.83 -16.67 -3.63
CA PHE A 176 0.36 -16.79 -3.70
C PHE A 176 -0.38 -15.69 -2.94
N SER A 177 0.20 -14.49 -2.91
CA SER A 177 -0.35 -13.31 -2.23
C SER A 177 -0.70 -12.21 -3.24
N ALA A 178 -1.26 -12.56 -4.39
CA ALA A 178 -1.59 -11.59 -5.44
C ALA A 178 -2.67 -10.58 -4.99
N MET A 179 -3.77 -11.06 -4.37
CA MET A 179 -4.87 -10.20 -3.93
C MET A 179 -4.82 -9.91 -2.43
N PRO A 180 -4.75 -8.65 -1.95
CA PRO A 180 -4.60 -7.40 -2.72
C PRO A 180 -3.13 -7.12 -3.10
N SER A 181 -2.94 -6.25 -4.11
CA SER A 181 -1.62 -5.77 -4.51
C SER A 181 -1.03 -4.77 -3.51
N MET A 182 -0.04 -5.22 -2.73
CA MET A 182 0.68 -4.33 -1.83
C MET A 182 1.55 -3.28 -2.54
N HIS A 183 1.98 -3.54 -3.78
CA HIS A 183 2.64 -2.54 -4.62
C HIS A 183 1.74 -1.32 -4.82
N VAL A 184 0.50 -1.57 -5.24
CA VAL A 184 -0.49 -0.51 -5.49
C VAL A 184 -0.94 0.13 -4.18
N ALA A 185 -1.23 -0.66 -3.15
CA ALA A 185 -1.69 -0.15 -1.86
C ALA A 185 -0.61 0.77 -1.20
N LEU A 186 0.66 0.38 -1.25
CA LEU A 186 1.76 1.18 -0.70
C LEU A 186 2.06 2.40 -1.59
N ALA A 187 1.97 2.28 -2.92
CA ALA A 187 2.08 3.43 -3.81
C ALA A 187 0.96 4.45 -3.58
N ALA A 188 -0.28 3.99 -3.37
CA ALA A 188 -1.42 4.82 -3.02
C ALA A 188 -1.25 5.49 -1.64
N TRP A 189 -0.70 4.76 -0.67
CA TRP A 189 -0.34 5.32 0.63
C TRP A 189 0.71 6.45 0.50
N CYS A 190 1.75 6.25 -0.31
CA CYS A 190 2.77 7.27 -0.58
C CYS A 190 2.15 8.52 -1.24
N ALA A 191 1.33 8.33 -2.27
CA ALA A 191 0.61 9.41 -2.94
C ALA A 191 -0.29 10.17 -1.96
N PHE A 192 -1.05 9.45 -1.14
CA PHE A 192 -1.92 10.02 -0.12
C PHE A 192 -1.15 10.79 0.95
N ALA A 193 0.02 10.31 1.36
CA ALA A 193 0.89 11.00 2.32
C ALA A 193 1.35 12.36 1.77
N VAL A 194 1.90 12.37 0.55
CA VAL A 194 2.36 13.59 -0.12
C VAL A 194 1.20 14.54 -0.38
N TRP A 195 0.10 14.03 -0.93
CA TRP A 195 -1.10 14.81 -1.18
C TRP A 195 -1.67 15.42 0.11
N SER A 196 -1.76 14.64 1.18
CA SER A 196 -2.27 15.12 2.47
C SER A 196 -1.46 16.26 3.06
N ALA A 197 -0.12 16.21 2.91
CA ALA A 197 0.78 17.24 3.38
C ALA A 197 0.71 18.52 2.53
N LEU A 198 0.63 18.38 1.20
CA LEU A 198 0.76 19.50 0.26
C LEU A 198 -0.57 20.14 -0.13
N ARG A 199 -1.69 19.41 -0.12
CA ARG A 199 -2.97 19.86 -0.72
C ARG A 199 -3.51 21.19 -0.21
N ARG A 200 -3.12 21.60 0.99
CA ARG A 200 -3.62 22.84 1.62
C ARG A 200 -2.78 24.06 1.28
N THR A 201 -1.49 23.87 0.96
CA THR A 201 -0.54 24.96 0.68
C THR A 201 -0.16 25.01 -0.80
N HIS A 202 -0.06 23.85 -1.45
CA HIS A 202 0.35 23.69 -2.85
C HIS A 202 -0.55 22.65 -3.55
N PRO A 203 -1.86 22.91 -3.73
CA PRO A 203 -2.81 21.94 -4.27
C PRO A 203 -2.41 21.41 -5.66
N ARG A 204 -1.85 22.27 -6.53
CA ARG A 204 -1.37 21.85 -7.85
C ARG A 204 -0.17 20.90 -7.77
N ALA A 205 0.76 21.14 -6.84
CA ALA A 205 1.91 20.26 -6.63
C ALA A 205 1.55 18.95 -5.89
N ALA A 206 0.38 18.90 -5.24
CA ALA A 206 -0.11 17.71 -4.57
C ALA A 206 -0.69 16.66 -5.53
N LEU A 207 -1.21 17.08 -6.69
CA LEU A 207 -1.87 16.19 -7.66
C LEU A 207 -0.91 15.19 -8.33
N PRO A 208 0.30 15.58 -8.78
CA PRO A 208 1.25 14.66 -9.42
C PRO A 208 1.64 13.45 -8.55
N ALA A 209 1.47 13.52 -7.23
CA ALA A 209 1.72 12.39 -6.34
C ALA A 209 0.92 11.14 -6.72
N TRP A 210 -0.28 11.32 -7.30
CA TRP A 210 -1.14 10.23 -7.75
C TRP A 210 -0.67 9.54 -9.03
N LEU A 211 0.31 10.10 -9.76
CA LEU A 211 0.95 9.40 -10.87
C LEU A 211 1.66 8.12 -10.40
N PHE A 212 2.19 8.12 -9.17
CA PHE A 212 2.92 6.96 -8.65
C PHE A 212 2.07 5.67 -8.58
N PRO A 213 0.90 5.64 -7.91
CA PRO A 213 0.03 4.47 -7.92
C PRO A 213 -0.55 4.18 -9.30
N VAL A 214 -0.84 5.18 -10.14
CA VAL A 214 -1.34 4.94 -11.50
C VAL A 214 -0.31 4.18 -12.34
N LEU A 215 0.95 4.63 -12.33
CA LEU A 215 2.04 3.93 -13.00
C LEU A 215 2.28 2.55 -12.38
N MET A 216 2.13 2.41 -11.06
CA MET A 216 2.25 1.11 -10.41
C MET A 216 1.18 0.13 -10.89
N VAL A 217 -0.06 0.57 -11.07
CA VAL A 217 -1.15 -0.26 -11.65
C VAL A 217 -0.76 -0.77 -13.03
N VAL A 218 -0.29 0.12 -13.90
CA VAL A 218 0.17 -0.26 -15.25
C VAL A 218 1.29 -1.29 -15.17
N VAL A 219 2.31 -1.05 -14.34
CA VAL A 219 3.46 -1.93 -14.19
C VAL A 219 3.05 -3.30 -13.67
N VAL A 220 2.21 -3.39 -12.63
CA VAL A 220 1.88 -4.69 -12.04
C VAL A 220 0.99 -5.57 -12.94
N ILE A 221 0.10 -4.97 -13.72
CA ILE A 221 -0.73 -5.68 -14.69
C ILE A 221 0.15 -6.11 -15.86
N ALA A 222 0.88 -5.18 -16.47
CA ALA A 222 1.72 -5.46 -17.63
C ALA A 222 2.85 -6.45 -17.31
N THR A 223 3.34 -6.51 -16.08
CA THR A 223 4.36 -7.51 -15.68
C THR A 223 3.77 -8.87 -15.30
N GLY A 224 2.44 -9.05 -15.40
CA GLY A 224 1.78 -10.33 -15.12
C GLY A 224 1.71 -10.67 -13.62
N ASN A 225 1.83 -9.68 -12.73
CA ASN A 225 1.88 -9.91 -11.28
C ASN A 225 0.52 -9.80 -10.60
N HIS A 226 -0.41 -9.03 -11.17
CA HIS A 226 -1.69 -8.74 -10.53
C HIS A 226 -2.82 -8.65 -11.56
N TYR A 227 -3.99 -9.09 -11.13
CA TYR A 227 -5.26 -8.94 -11.83
C TYR A 227 -5.85 -7.53 -11.63
N VAL A 228 -6.78 -7.09 -12.47
CA VAL A 228 -7.50 -5.82 -12.28
C VAL A 228 -8.25 -5.78 -10.93
N LEU A 229 -8.86 -6.87 -10.50
CA LEU A 229 -9.58 -6.98 -9.23
C LEU A 229 -8.63 -6.95 -8.02
N ASP A 230 -7.35 -7.29 -8.17
CA ASP A 230 -6.35 -7.08 -7.12
C ASP A 230 -6.17 -5.58 -6.84
N ILE A 231 -6.28 -4.75 -7.88
CA ILE A 231 -6.21 -3.29 -7.80
C ILE A 231 -7.41 -2.75 -7.03
N ALA A 232 -8.61 -3.25 -7.34
CA ALA A 232 -9.83 -2.91 -6.61
C ALA A 232 -9.74 -3.34 -5.13
N GLY A 233 -9.22 -4.54 -4.86
CA GLY A 233 -8.93 -5.01 -3.50
C GLY A 233 -7.95 -4.10 -2.75
N SER A 234 -6.90 -3.64 -3.44
CA SER A 234 -5.92 -2.69 -2.88
C SER A 234 -6.56 -1.36 -2.50
N ALA A 235 -7.42 -0.81 -3.37
CA ALA A 235 -8.15 0.42 -3.10
C ALA A 235 -9.11 0.26 -1.92
N ALA A 236 -9.83 -0.87 -1.84
CA ALA A 236 -10.73 -1.19 -0.73
C ALA A 236 -9.98 -1.30 0.60
N VAL A 237 -8.90 -2.08 0.64
CA VAL A 237 -8.06 -2.25 1.83
C VAL A 237 -7.46 -0.92 2.28
N PHE A 238 -6.98 -0.10 1.36
CA PHE A 238 -6.47 1.24 1.67
C PHE A 238 -7.57 2.15 2.25
N ALA A 239 -8.75 2.20 1.63
CA ALA A 239 -9.86 3.02 2.10
C ALA A 239 -10.34 2.61 3.50
N VAL A 240 -10.47 1.30 3.75
CA VAL A 240 -10.83 0.75 5.07
C VAL A 240 -9.76 1.09 6.10
N ALA A 241 -8.47 0.97 5.77
CA ALA A 241 -7.37 1.32 6.66
C ALA A 241 -7.39 2.81 7.05
N VAL A 242 -7.65 3.71 6.08
CA VAL A 242 -7.82 5.15 6.31
C VAL A 242 -9.01 5.42 7.24
N ALA A 243 -10.14 4.76 7.00
CA ALA A 243 -11.34 4.90 7.82
C ALA A 243 -11.13 4.40 9.26
N ALA A 244 -10.53 3.22 9.41
CA ALA A 244 -10.20 2.62 10.71
C ALA A 244 -9.25 3.50 11.51
N ALA A 245 -8.16 3.99 10.88
CA ALA A 245 -7.22 4.89 11.53
C ALA A 245 -7.86 6.22 11.97
N ALA A 246 -8.78 6.75 11.16
CA ALA A 246 -9.54 7.96 11.50
C ALA A 246 -10.53 7.73 12.65
N ALA A 247 -11.29 6.63 12.62
CA ALA A 247 -12.23 6.26 13.68
C ALA A 247 -11.49 6.06 15.02
N TRP A 248 -10.39 5.31 14.99
CA TRP A 248 -9.52 5.08 16.12
C TRP A 248 -9.01 6.40 16.73
N ALA A 249 -8.58 7.35 15.89
CA ALA A 249 -8.11 8.65 16.36
C ALA A 249 -9.22 9.51 17.00
N ARG A 250 -10.48 9.34 16.59
CA ARG A 250 -11.63 10.02 17.22
C ARG A 250 -11.95 9.43 18.59
N VAL A 251 -11.91 8.11 18.73
CA VAL A 251 -12.17 7.42 20.01
C VAL A 251 -11.14 7.84 21.06
N ARG A 252 -9.84 7.77 20.75
CA ARG A 252 -8.78 8.20 21.71
C ARG A 252 -8.89 9.67 22.15
N ARG A 253 -9.46 10.54 21.31
CA ARG A 253 -9.66 11.97 21.66
C ARG A 253 -10.85 12.21 22.58
N ARG A 254 -11.78 11.26 22.68
CA ARG A 254 -12.97 11.33 23.54
C ARG A 254 -12.75 10.76 24.93
N SER A 255 -11.64 10.04 25.17
CA SER A 255 -11.28 9.56 26.51
C SER A 255 -11.03 10.75 27.44
N PRO A 256 -11.71 10.84 28.60
CA PRO A 256 -11.53 11.94 29.55
C PRO A 256 -10.06 12.05 29.98
N ARG A 257 -9.51 13.27 30.00
CA ARG A 257 -8.26 13.51 30.71
C ARG A 257 -8.53 13.30 32.21
N PRO A 258 -7.67 12.59 32.96
CA PRO A 258 -7.82 12.52 34.41
C PRO A 258 -7.83 13.94 34.99
N PRO A 259 -8.62 14.21 36.05
CA PRO A 259 -8.66 15.52 36.67
C PRO A 259 -7.25 15.92 37.10
N LEU A 260 -6.87 17.17 36.83
CA LEU A 260 -5.64 17.74 37.37
C LEU A 260 -5.74 17.66 38.90
N SER A 261 -4.89 16.84 39.51
CA SER A 261 -4.71 16.82 40.95
C SER A 261 -4.21 18.20 41.38
N THR A 262 -5.11 19.03 41.88
CA THR A 262 -4.78 20.25 42.60
C THR A 262 -4.15 19.83 43.91
N HIS A 263 -2.82 19.70 43.94
CA HIS A 263 -2.10 19.66 45.19
C HIS A 263 -2.20 21.06 45.80
N SER A 264 -2.94 21.13 46.92
CA SER A 264 -3.01 22.27 47.84
C SER A 264 -1.91 22.11 48.89
#